data_AF-A0A522WJN1-F1
#
_entry.id   AF-A0A522WJN1-F1
#
_cell.length_a   1.000
_cell.length_b   1.000
_cell.length_c   1.000
_cell.angle_alpha   90.00
_cell.angle_beta   90.00
_cell.angle_gamma   90.00
#
_symmetry.space_group_name_H-M   'P 1'
#
loop_
_entity.id
_entity.type
_entity.pdbx_description
1 polymer ?
#
loop_
_entity_poly.entity_id
_entity_poly.type
_entity_poly.pdbx_seq_one_letter_code
_entity_poly.pdbx_strand_id
1 'polypeptide(L)'
;MAIDWKKIKKEYETGLSVKALAKTHEVKEGAVKSRAVKGGWSKATAKSAGKGVAKSIRLVSAEKSAEDITEANRRLWSGVKKRLVRGLKSSDLKLGLEELKLAKMAGEALTSVIKGELEAWKFEDSRDNSVGDAEAIIREMASLTASLPPDEVVDGE
;
A
#
# COMPACT_ATOMS: atom_id res chain seq x y z
N MET A 1 -25.83 25.28 31.55
CA MET A 1 -24.89 24.19 31.90
C MET A 1 -23.60 24.40 31.11
N ALA A 2 -22.45 24.34 31.77
CA ALA A 2 -21.16 24.50 31.11
C ALA A 2 -20.79 23.22 30.35
N ILE A 3 -20.43 23.34 29.08
CA ILE A 3 -20.01 22.20 28.25
C ILE A 3 -18.65 21.70 28.74
N ASP A 4 -18.55 20.42 29.10
CA ASP A 4 -17.28 19.80 29.53
C ASP A 4 -16.40 19.45 28.32
N TRP A 5 -15.68 20.46 27.85
CA TRP A 5 -14.75 20.32 26.72
C TRP A 5 -13.55 19.40 27.01
N LYS A 6 -13.20 19.17 28.28
CA LYS A 6 -12.08 18.26 28.61
C LYS A 6 -12.47 16.82 28.35
N LYS A 7 -13.71 16.46 28.69
CA LYS A 7 -14.28 15.14 28.41
C LYS A 7 -14.42 14.90 26.90
N ILE A 8 -14.97 15.87 26.16
CA ILE A 8 -15.09 15.79 24.69
C ILE A 8 -13.72 15.63 24.02
N LYS A 9 -12.70 16.36 24.50
CA LYS A 9 -11.32 16.23 23.98
C LYS A 9 -10.77 14.81 24.15
N LYS A 10 -10.90 14.24 25.36
CA LYS A 10 -10.41 12.89 25.66
C LYS A 10 -11.11 11.85 24.77
N GLU A 11 -12.43 11.94 24.61
CA GLU A 11 -13.19 11.03 23.76
C GLU A 11 -12.86 11.20 22.27
N TYR A 12 -12.63 12.43 21.81
CA TYR A 12 -12.14 12.72 20.46
C TYR A 12 -10.76 12.09 20.22
N GLU A 13 -9.84 12.23 21.17
CA GLU A 13 -8.51 11.64 21.13
C GLU A 13 -8.56 10.11 21.14
N THR A 14 -9.53 9.49 21.83
CA THR A 14 -9.76 8.02 21.75
C THR A 14 -10.34 7.53 20.42
N GLY A 15 -10.61 8.43 19.47
CA GLY A 15 -10.98 8.08 18.10
C GLY A 15 -12.47 8.25 17.76
N LEU A 16 -13.32 8.63 18.74
CA LEU A 16 -14.76 8.81 18.50
C LEU A 16 -15.01 9.85 17.39
N SER A 17 -16.08 9.62 16.62
CA SER A 17 -16.48 10.54 15.55
C SER A 17 -17.07 11.82 16.13
N VAL A 18 -16.87 12.94 15.43
CA VAL A 18 -17.47 14.24 15.79
C VAL A 18 -18.98 14.15 15.95
N LYS A 19 -19.64 13.33 15.10
CA LYS A 19 -21.08 13.07 15.14
C LYS A 19 -21.50 12.33 16.42
N ALA A 20 -20.70 11.36 16.86
CA ALA A 20 -20.94 10.65 18.11
C ALA A 20 -20.77 11.59 19.32
N LEU A 21 -19.70 12.39 19.35
CA LEU A 21 -19.46 13.36 20.44
C LEU A 21 -20.55 14.44 20.53
N ALA A 22 -21.00 14.94 19.37
CA ALA A 22 -22.09 15.89 19.28
C ALA A 22 -23.39 15.32 19.86
N LYS A 23 -23.70 14.05 19.58
CA LYS A 23 -24.88 13.37 20.09
C LYS A 23 -24.78 13.07 21.59
N THR A 24 -23.63 12.59 22.06
CA THR A 24 -23.42 12.20 23.47
C THR A 24 -23.40 13.39 24.42
N HIS A 25 -22.89 14.55 23.98
CA HIS A 25 -22.77 15.75 24.82
C HIS A 25 -23.79 16.84 24.46
N GLU A 26 -24.77 16.54 23.58
CA GLU A 26 -25.77 17.49 23.06
C GLU A 26 -25.17 18.79 22.51
N VAL A 27 -24.01 18.69 21.87
CA VAL A 27 -23.29 19.84 21.29
C VAL A 27 -23.42 19.82 19.78
N LYS A 28 -23.57 20.99 19.14
CA LYS A 28 -23.54 21.11 17.69
C LYS A 28 -22.21 20.58 17.12
N GLU A 29 -22.27 19.75 16.08
CA GLU A 29 -21.07 19.18 15.43
C GLU A 29 -20.06 20.27 15.00
N GLY A 30 -20.56 21.41 14.50
CA GLY A 30 -19.74 22.55 14.11
C GLY A 30 -18.93 23.14 15.27
N ALA A 31 -19.49 23.14 16.49
CA ALA A 31 -18.79 23.63 17.68
C ALA A 31 -17.67 22.66 18.09
N VAL A 32 -17.90 21.35 17.99
CA VAL A 32 -16.86 20.33 18.22
C VAL A 32 -15.74 20.42 17.18
N LYS A 33 -16.06 20.60 15.88
CA LYS A 33 -15.04 20.78 14.83
C LYS A 33 -14.22 22.05 15.04
N SER A 34 -14.89 23.18 15.26
CA SER A 34 -14.21 24.47 15.48
C SER A 34 -13.29 24.40 16.70
N ARG A 35 -13.74 23.74 17.77
CA ARG A 35 -12.94 23.57 18.98
C ARG A 35 -11.78 22.60 18.79
N ALA A 36 -11.97 21.51 18.06
CA ALA A 36 -10.92 20.57 17.70
C ALA A 36 -9.82 21.24 16.87
N VAL A 37 -10.18 22.08 15.89
CA VAL A 37 -9.21 22.85 15.08
C VAL A 37 -8.49 23.89 15.93
N LYS A 38 -9.22 24.71 16.71
CA LYS A 38 -8.65 25.76 17.57
C LYS A 38 -7.78 25.19 18.70
N GLY A 39 -8.11 23.98 19.18
CA GLY A 39 -7.41 23.28 20.25
C GLY A 39 -6.36 22.27 19.77
N GLY A 40 -6.17 22.12 18.46
CA GLY A 40 -5.21 21.18 17.88
C GLY A 40 -5.46 19.71 18.24
N TRP A 41 -6.71 19.29 18.38
CA TRP A 41 -7.04 17.92 18.79
C TRP A 41 -6.74 16.94 17.64
N SER A 42 -5.94 15.93 17.91
CA SER A 42 -5.66 14.83 17.00
C SER A 42 -6.32 13.55 17.53
N LYS A 43 -6.83 12.72 16.63
CA LYS A 43 -7.21 11.36 17.02
C LYS A 43 -5.93 10.59 17.33
N ALA A 44 -5.91 9.81 18.39
CA ALA A 44 -4.87 8.82 18.65
C ALA A 44 -5.02 7.66 17.66
N THR A 45 -4.79 7.94 16.38
CA THR A 45 -4.35 6.91 15.46
C THR A 45 -2.91 6.61 15.84
N ALA A 46 -2.62 5.38 16.23
CA ALA A 46 -1.25 4.88 16.30
C ALA A 46 -0.54 5.30 15.00
N LYS A 47 0.52 6.11 15.14
CA LYS A 47 1.21 6.90 14.09
C LYS A 47 0.48 8.15 13.61
N SER A 48 0.84 9.29 14.21
CA SER A 48 1.57 10.36 13.49
C SER A 48 1.75 11.57 14.41
N ALA A 49 2.86 11.56 15.16
CA ALA A 49 3.45 12.80 15.64
C ALA A 49 4.29 13.41 14.50
N GLY A 50 4.19 14.73 14.33
CA GLY A 50 5.18 15.53 13.61
C GLY A 50 4.74 16.05 12.25
N LYS A 51 4.02 17.17 12.26
CA LYS A 51 4.07 18.17 11.18
C LYS A 51 5.31 19.02 11.43
N GLY A 52 6.38 18.75 10.69
CA GLY A 52 7.61 19.53 10.67
C GLY A 52 8.30 19.28 9.35
N VAL A 53 8.63 20.37 8.65
CA VAL A 53 9.26 20.40 7.33
C VAL A 53 10.54 19.56 7.33
N ALA A 54 10.48 18.37 6.75
CA ALA A 54 11.65 17.66 6.25
C ALA A 54 11.16 16.70 5.18
N LYS A 55 11.64 16.91 3.96
CA LYS A 55 11.58 16.01 2.82
C LYS A 55 12.38 14.75 3.17
N SER A 56 11.85 13.92 4.06
CA SER A 56 12.37 12.59 4.37
C SER A 56 11.47 11.60 3.65
N ILE A 57 12.08 10.91 2.69
CA ILE A 57 11.54 9.75 2.00
C ILE A 57 11.17 8.74 3.09
N ARG A 58 9.91 8.72 3.51
CA ARG A 58 9.40 7.66 4.37
C ARG A 58 9.24 6.42 3.48
N LEU A 59 10.22 5.52 3.57
CA LEU A 59 10.01 4.10 3.31
C LEU A 59 8.87 3.65 4.23
N VAL A 60 7.65 3.71 3.73
CA VAL A 60 6.51 3.04 4.34
C VAL A 60 6.60 1.59 3.87
N SER A 61 7.40 0.80 4.59
CA SER A 61 7.16 -0.65 4.65
C SER A 61 5.87 -0.83 5.45
N ALA A 62 4.75 -0.64 4.75
CA ALA A 62 3.49 -1.23 5.11
C ALA A 62 3.41 -2.44 4.18
N GLU A 63 3.28 -3.62 4.76
CA GLU A 63 2.85 -4.84 4.08
C GLU A 63 1.46 -4.52 3.49
N LYS A 64 1.46 -3.90 2.32
CA LYS A 64 0.25 -3.62 1.56
C LYS A 64 -0.08 -4.93 0.87
N SER A 65 -1.30 -5.41 1.11
CA SER A 65 -1.81 -6.54 0.36
C SER A 65 -1.78 -6.23 -1.15
N ALA A 66 -1.73 -7.26 -1.99
CA ALA A 66 -1.70 -7.11 -3.46
C ALA A 66 -2.92 -6.32 -3.94
N GLU A 67 -4.04 -6.54 -3.25
CA GLU A 67 -5.33 -5.90 -3.50
C GLU A 67 -5.28 -4.40 -3.20
N ASP A 68 -4.66 -3.99 -2.09
CA ASP A 68 -4.48 -2.57 -1.75
C ASP A 68 -3.60 -1.83 -2.77
N ILE A 69 -2.54 -2.49 -3.24
CA ILE A 69 -1.64 -1.95 -4.28
C ILE A 69 -2.40 -1.81 -5.60
N THR A 70 -3.17 -2.81 -5.98
CA THR A 70 -3.95 -2.82 -7.22
C THR A 70 -5.03 -1.72 -7.22
N GLU A 71 -5.72 -1.53 -6.09
CA GLU A 71 -6.70 -0.45 -5.96
C GLU A 71 -6.03 0.94 -5.99
N ALA A 72 -4.89 1.10 -5.32
CA ALA A 72 -4.12 2.34 -5.36
C ALA A 72 -3.65 2.68 -6.78
N ASN A 73 -3.13 1.70 -7.51
CA ASN A 73 -2.70 1.84 -8.91
C ASN A 73 -3.88 2.24 -9.83
N ARG A 74 -5.06 1.65 -9.61
CA ARG A 74 -6.28 2.00 -10.36
C ARG A 74 -6.71 3.46 -10.10
N ARG A 75 -6.62 3.93 -8.86
CA ARG A 75 -6.92 5.33 -8.49
C ARG A 75 -5.93 6.30 -9.15
N LEU A 76 -4.64 5.96 -9.15
CA LEU A 76 -3.60 6.78 -9.78
C LEU A 76 -3.79 6.87 -11.30
N TRP A 77 -4.10 5.75 -11.96
CA TRP A 77 -4.43 5.72 -13.39
C TRP A 77 -5.65 6.55 -13.77
N SER A 78 -6.68 6.58 -12.90
CA SER A 78 -7.83 7.49 -13.08
C SER A 78 -7.39 8.96 -13.09
N GLY A 79 -6.41 9.33 -12.27
CA GLY A 79 -5.80 10.66 -12.27
C GLY A 79 -5.10 10.99 -13.58
N VAL A 80 -4.30 10.06 -14.11
CA VAL A 80 -3.62 10.22 -15.42
C VAL A 80 -4.65 10.37 -16.54
N LYS A 81 -5.68 9.52 -16.58
CA LYS A 81 -6.76 9.59 -17.58
C LYS A 81 -7.47 10.95 -17.55
N LYS A 82 -7.76 11.48 -16.36
CA LYS A 82 -8.39 12.81 -16.21
C LYS A 82 -7.51 13.93 -16.76
N ARG A 83 -6.19 13.88 -16.55
CA ARG A 83 -5.25 14.87 -17.10
C ARG A 83 -5.14 14.77 -18.61
N LEU A 84 -5.11 13.56 -19.15
CA LEU A 84 -5.06 13.33 -20.60
C LEU A 84 -6.31 13.87 -21.29
N VAL A 85 -7.50 13.57 -20.74
CA VAL A 85 -8.78 14.13 -21.24
C VAL A 85 -8.80 15.65 -21.13
N ARG A 86 -8.28 16.23 -20.04
CA ARG A 86 -8.20 17.69 -19.85
C ARG A 86 -7.28 18.34 -20.88
N GLY A 87 -6.11 17.75 -21.13
CA GLY A 87 -5.16 18.25 -22.11
C GLY A 87 -5.74 18.23 -23.53
N LEU A 88 -6.43 17.15 -23.92
CA LEU A 88 -7.08 17.03 -25.23
C LEU A 88 -8.30 17.94 -25.41
N LYS A 89 -9.02 18.26 -24.33
CA LYS A 89 -10.18 19.17 -24.36
C LYS A 89 -9.82 20.63 -24.14
N SER A 90 -8.56 20.93 -23.84
CA SER A 90 -8.11 22.29 -23.60
C SER A 90 -8.13 23.10 -24.89
N SER A 91 -8.80 24.26 -24.87
CA SER A 91 -8.77 25.22 -25.97
C SER A 91 -7.44 25.99 -26.02
N ASP A 92 -6.69 26.02 -24.91
CA ASP A 92 -5.33 26.55 -24.84
C ASP A 92 -4.32 25.45 -25.13
N LEU A 93 -3.57 25.62 -26.23
CA LEU A 93 -2.55 24.70 -26.72
C LEU A 93 -1.37 24.55 -25.73
N LYS A 94 -0.95 25.62 -25.05
CA LYS A 94 0.18 25.56 -24.11
C LYS A 94 -0.23 24.79 -22.86
N LEU A 95 -1.36 25.16 -22.28
CA LEU A 95 -1.92 24.48 -21.10
C LEU A 95 -2.23 23.00 -21.41
N GLY A 96 -2.81 22.74 -22.57
CA GLY A 96 -3.13 21.38 -23.03
C GLY A 96 -1.89 20.52 -23.20
N LEU A 97 -0.82 21.08 -23.79
CA LEU A 97 0.46 20.40 -23.94
C LEU A 97 1.13 20.09 -22.59
N GLU A 98 1.07 21.00 -21.62
CA GLU A 98 1.61 20.74 -20.29
C GLU A 98 0.87 19.61 -19.57
N GLU A 99 -0.47 19.59 -19.63
CA GLU A 99 -1.26 18.50 -19.05
C GLU A 99 -0.98 17.16 -19.72
N LEU A 100 -0.75 17.15 -21.05
CA LEU A 100 -0.37 15.94 -21.78
C LEU A 100 1.03 15.45 -21.41
N LYS A 101 2.00 16.35 -21.26
CA LYS A 101 3.36 16.00 -20.79
C LYS A 101 3.32 15.43 -19.38
N LEU A 102 2.59 16.07 -18.47
CA LEU A 102 2.41 15.59 -17.11
C LEU A 102 1.71 14.23 -17.07
N ALA A 103 0.69 14.03 -17.91
CA ALA A 103 0.02 12.74 -18.05
C ALA A 103 0.96 11.65 -18.58
N LYS A 104 1.79 11.96 -19.57
CA LYS A 104 2.79 11.04 -20.12
C LYS A 104 3.81 10.62 -19.05
N MET A 105 4.46 11.58 -18.40
CA MET A 105 5.46 11.32 -17.37
C MET A 105 4.87 10.53 -16.20
N ALA A 106 3.65 10.88 -15.76
CA ALA A 106 2.97 10.16 -14.69
C ALA A 106 2.58 8.74 -15.12
N GLY A 107 2.12 8.54 -16.36
CA GLY A 107 1.79 7.23 -16.90
C GLY A 107 3.00 6.31 -17.03
N GLU A 108 4.14 6.84 -17.51
CA GLU A 108 5.41 6.12 -17.58
C GLU A 108 5.90 5.73 -16.19
N ALA A 109 5.90 6.66 -15.23
CA ALA A 109 6.29 6.39 -13.85
C ALA A 109 5.40 5.31 -13.19
N LEU A 110 4.07 5.40 -13.35
CA LEU A 110 3.15 4.38 -12.82
C LEU A 110 3.38 3.02 -13.46
N THR A 111 3.64 2.98 -14.77
CA THR A 111 3.94 1.71 -15.47
C THR A 111 5.21 1.07 -14.93
N SER A 112 6.27 1.85 -14.71
CA SER A 112 7.52 1.35 -14.12
C SER A 112 7.33 0.86 -12.68
N VAL A 113 6.55 1.57 -11.87
CA VAL A 113 6.22 1.13 -10.50
C VAL A 113 5.43 -0.18 -10.52
N ILE A 114 4.39 -0.29 -11.33
CA ILE A 114 3.59 -1.53 -11.45
C ILE A 114 4.45 -2.70 -11.90
N LYS A 115 5.36 -2.48 -12.86
CA LYS A 115 6.30 -3.54 -13.30
C LYS A 115 7.23 -3.97 -12.17
N GLY A 116 7.82 -3.01 -11.44
CA GLY A 116 8.68 -3.31 -10.29
C GLY A 116 7.93 -4.01 -9.15
N GLU A 117 6.66 -3.63 -8.91
CA GLU A 117 5.78 -4.34 -7.97
C GLU A 117 5.54 -5.77 -8.45
N LEU A 118 5.12 -6.00 -9.70
CA LEU A 118 4.92 -7.35 -10.23
C LEU A 118 6.19 -8.21 -10.19
N GLU A 119 7.36 -7.63 -10.46
CA GLU A 119 8.65 -8.32 -10.37
C GLU A 119 9.03 -8.67 -8.94
N ALA A 120 8.82 -7.75 -7.98
CA ALA A 120 9.06 -8.00 -6.56
C ALA A 120 8.15 -9.12 -6.03
N TRP A 121 6.89 -9.14 -6.45
CA TRP A 121 5.92 -10.17 -6.05
C TRP A 121 6.24 -11.54 -6.67
N LYS A 122 6.72 -11.57 -7.92
CA LYS A 122 7.25 -12.81 -8.53
C LYS A 122 8.50 -13.32 -7.81
N PHE A 123 9.30 -12.43 -7.25
CA PHE A 123 10.46 -12.78 -6.42
C PHE A 123 10.05 -13.30 -5.04
N GLU A 124 8.92 -12.85 -4.52
CA GLU A 124 8.33 -13.31 -3.26
C GLU A 124 7.66 -14.69 -3.43
N ASP A 125 7.02 -14.96 -4.57
CA ASP A 125 6.49 -16.29 -4.94
C ASP A 125 7.61 -17.30 -5.21
N SER A 126 8.81 -16.82 -5.53
CA SER A 126 10.03 -17.66 -5.69
C SER A 126 10.78 -17.91 -4.38
N ARG A 127 10.33 -17.34 -3.25
CA ARG A 127 10.96 -17.56 -1.93
C ARG A 127 10.31 -18.67 -1.11
N ASP A 128 9.19 -19.25 -1.57
CA ASP A 128 8.49 -20.27 -0.79
C ASP A 128 7.97 -21.48 -1.57
N ASN A 129 8.53 -21.79 -2.74
CA ASN A 129 8.30 -23.09 -3.39
C ASN A 129 9.41 -23.42 -4.39
N SER A 130 10.35 -24.30 -4.02
CA SER A 130 10.97 -25.31 -4.92
C SER A 130 12.32 -25.87 -4.43
N VAL A 131 12.94 -25.33 -3.36
CA VAL A 131 14.18 -25.95 -2.85
C VAL A 131 13.89 -27.21 -2.02
N GLY A 132 12.76 -27.25 -1.30
CA GLY A 132 12.35 -28.41 -0.51
C GLY A 132 11.91 -29.61 -1.35
N ASP A 133 11.14 -29.38 -2.42
CA ASP A 133 10.62 -30.46 -3.27
C ASP A 133 11.71 -31.09 -4.15
N ALA A 134 12.65 -30.30 -4.67
CA ALA A 134 13.77 -30.86 -5.43
C ALA A 134 14.66 -31.76 -4.56
N GLU A 135 14.97 -31.35 -3.32
CA GLU A 135 15.74 -32.16 -2.38
C GLU A 135 14.96 -33.37 -1.84
N ALA A 136 13.63 -33.25 -1.69
CA ALA A 136 12.76 -34.37 -1.33
C ALA A 136 12.72 -35.43 -2.44
N ILE A 137 12.57 -35.01 -3.71
CA ILE A 137 12.61 -35.89 -4.88
C ILE A 137 13.99 -36.55 -5.03
N ILE A 138 15.08 -35.80 -4.80
CA ILE A 138 16.44 -36.37 -4.84
C ILE A 138 16.64 -37.40 -3.72
N ARG A 139 16.12 -37.17 -2.51
CA ARG A 139 16.16 -38.17 -1.42
C ARG A 139 15.34 -39.40 -1.72
N GLU A 140 14.16 -39.24 -2.29
CA GLU A 140 13.30 -40.35 -2.68
C GLU A 140 13.98 -41.20 -3.76
N MET A 141 14.51 -40.56 -4.81
CA MET A 141 15.29 -41.22 -5.86
C MET A 141 16.53 -41.94 -5.32
N ALA A 142 17.26 -41.33 -4.36
CA ALA A 142 18.42 -41.94 -3.72
C ALA A 142 18.04 -43.18 -2.88
N SER A 143 16.88 -43.16 -2.22
CA SER A 143 16.39 -44.33 -1.47
C SER A 143 15.97 -45.49 -2.38
N LEU A 144 15.38 -45.18 -3.55
CA LEU A 144 14.98 -46.16 -4.55
C LEU A 144 16.19 -46.79 -5.26
N THR A 145 17.26 -46.00 -5.48
CA THR A 145 18.49 -46.48 -6.13
C THR A 145 19.43 -47.20 -5.17
N ALA A 146 19.35 -46.95 -3.86
CA ALA A 146 20.13 -47.68 -2.85
C ALA A 146 19.59 -49.09 -2.53
N SER A 147 18.40 -49.46 -3.03
CA SER A 147 17.80 -50.79 -2.82
C SER A 147 18.16 -51.80 -3.92
N LEU A 148 18.97 -51.43 -4.92
CA LEU A 148 19.50 -52.39 -5.89
C LEU A 148 20.80 -52.99 -5.35
N PRO A 149 20.87 -54.31 -5.13
CA PRO A 149 22.09 -54.96 -4.64
C PRO A 149 23.22 -54.82 -5.67
N PRO A 150 24.49 -54.74 -5.22
CA PRO A 150 25.64 -54.73 -6.09
C PRO A 150 25.98 -56.17 -6.51
N ASP A 151 25.59 -56.58 -7.71
CA ASP A 151 26.10 -57.76 -8.42
C ASP A 151 25.46 -57.79 -9.82
N GLU A 152 26.13 -58.04 -10.95
CA GLU A 152 27.39 -58.72 -11.18
C GLU A 152 28.21 -57.95 -12.22
N VAL A 153 29.51 -57.84 -11.96
CA VAL A 153 30.52 -57.65 -13.00
C VAL A 153 30.52 -58.96 -13.82
N VAL A 154 29.92 -58.96 -15.01
CA VAL A 154 30.11 -60.07 -15.96
C VAL A 154 31.22 -59.68 -16.92
N ASP A 155 32.39 -60.28 -16.69
CA ASP A 155 33.53 -60.35 -17.60
C ASP A 155 33.15 -61.03 -18.92
N GLY A 156 33.71 -60.52 -20.03
CA GLY A 156 34.22 -61.31 -21.16
C GLY A 156 33.23 -61.79 -22.24
N GLU A 157 33.32 -61.19 -23.43
CA GLU A 157 34.03 -61.77 -24.60
C GLU A 157 34.36 -60.68 -25.64
#